data_AF-A0A942J0C7-F1
#
_entry.id   AF-A0A942J0C7-F1
#
_cell.length_a   1.000
_cell.length_b   1.000
_cell.length_c   1.000
_cell.angle_alpha   90.00
_cell.angle_beta   90.00
_cell.angle_gamma   90.00
#
_symmetry.space_group_name_H-M   'P 1'
#
loop_
_entity.id
_entity.type
_entity.pdbx_description
1 polymer ?
#
loop_
_entity_poly.entity_id
_entity_poly.type
_entity_poly.pdbx_seq_one_letter_code
_entity_poly.pdbx_strand_id
1 'polypeptide(L)'
;MSFKEFLGYEDSFIPRLATGFGGGVGRKGSLCGAFTAAVMAIGMKMGRTDPKDRDTLLKVYEKCQQFWEQFEKEFGSRNCYDLIGLHLDDPEENKKWLTSGGREKCTAIVEKTAQILCEFLNKN
;
A
#
# COMPACT_ATOMS: atom_id res chain seq x y z
N MET A 1 8.25 -11.58 -0.70
CA MET A 1 7.59 -11.81 0.61
C MET A 1 6.37 -10.92 0.67
N SER A 2 5.18 -11.51 0.83
CA SER A 2 3.93 -10.75 0.94
C SER A 2 3.72 -10.25 2.37
N PHE A 3 2.93 -9.18 2.56
CA PHE A 3 2.58 -8.70 3.90
C PHE A 3 1.94 -9.77 4.79
N LYS A 4 1.23 -10.74 4.17
CA LYS A 4 0.67 -11.91 4.85
C LYS A 4 1.74 -12.73 5.57
N GLU A 5 2.85 -13.01 4.87
CA GLU A 5 3.98 -13.79 5.40
C GLU A 5 4.74 -13.01 6.47
N PHE A 6 4.91 -11.70 6.27
CA PHE A 6 5.58 -10.83 7.24
C PHE A 6 4.81 -10.68 8.55
N LEU A 7 3.48 -10.69 8.50
CA LEU A 7 2.62 -10.44 9.67
C LEU A 7 2.11 -11.70 10.37
N GLY A 8 2.36 -12.90 9.82
CA GLY A 8 1.96 -14.17 10.44
C GLY A 8 0.46 -14.44 10.47
N TYR A 9 -0.32 -13.85 9.55
CA TYR A 9 -1.77 -14.04 9.48
C TYR A 9 -2.15 -15.16 8.48
N GLU A 10 -2.68 -16.26 8.98
CA GLU A 10 -3.41 -17.26 8.19
C GLU A 10 -4.91 -16.97 8.19
N ASP A 11 -5.40 -16.15 7.25
CA ASP A 11 -6.79 -16.25 6.78
C ASP A 11 -7.04 -15.39 5.52
N SER A 12 -8.16 -15.68 4.85
CA SER A 12 -8.88 -14.83 3.90
C SER A 12 -9.12 -13.40 4.40
N PHE A 13 -8.93 -13.12 5.70
CA PHE A 13 -9.10 -11.81 6.32
C PHE A 13 -8.34 -10.68 5.60
N ILE A 14 -7.04 -10.86 5.36
CA ILE A 14 -6.21 -9.79 4.75
C ILE A 14 -6.67 -9.48 3.32
N PRO A 15 -6.84 -10.47 2.41
CA PRO A 15 -7.44 -10.21 1.10
C PRO A 15 -8.83 -9.56 1.18
N ARG A 16 -9.71 -10.02 2.07
CA ARG A 16 -11.07 -9.45 2.24
C ARG A 16 -11.02 -8.00 2.68
N LEU A 17 -10.16 -7.67 3.63
CA LEU A 17 -9.96 -6.30 4.12
C LEU A 17 -9.37 -5.41 3.01
N ALA A 18 -8.39 -5.92 2.27
CA ALA A 18 -7.62 -5.11 1.33
C ALA A 18 -8.23 -4.98 -0.08
N THR A 19 -9.18 -5.84 -0.45
CA THR A 19 -9.76 -5.91 -1.80
C THR A 19 -10.24 -4.55 -2.32
N GLY A 20 -10.86 -3.76 -1.45
CA GLY A 20 -11.38 -2.43 -1.79
C GLY A 20 -10.30 -1.43 -2.22
N PHE A 21 -9.03 -1.63 -1.89
CA PHE A 21 -7.95 -0.69 -2.21
C PHE A 21 -7.35 -0.87 -3.62
N GLY A 22 -7.74 -1.92 -4.34
CA GLY A 22 -7.25 -2.18 -5.70
C GLY A 22 -7.53 -1.02 -6.67
N GLY A 23 -6.55 -0.66 -7.50
CA GLY A 23 -6.63 0.49 -8.41
C GLY A 23 -6.77 1.84 -7.68
N GLY A 24 -6.39 1.86 -6.41
CA GLY A 24 -6.35 3.04 -5.56
C GLY A 24 -7.65 3.38 -4.84
N VAL A 25 -8.31 2.38 -4.22
CA VAL A 25 -9.65 2.45 -3.58
C VAL A 25 -10.82 2.13 -4.54
N GLY A 26 -10.72 1.04 -5.31
CA GLY A 26 -11.80 0.63 -6.20
C GLY A 26 -11.70 1.34 -7.54
N ARG A 27 -10.48 1.41 -8.07
CA ARG A 27 -10.14 1.88 -9.42
C ARG A 27 -10.28 3.38 -9.66
N LYS A 28 -10.51 4.19 -8.62
CA LYS A 28 -10.61 5.64 -8.72
C LYS A 28 -9.29 6.39 -8.92
N GLY A 29 -8.16 5.68 -9.02
CA GLY A 29 -6.87 6.32 -9.29
C GLY A 29 -6.28 7.09 -8.10
N SER A 30 -6.89 7.00 -6.92
CA SER A 30 -6.40 7.61 -5.68
C SER A 30 -5.24 6.78 -5.09
N LEU A 31 -5.01 6.85 -3.77
CA LEU A 31 -3.86 6.26 -3.09
C LEU A 31 -3.57 4.82 -3.51
N CYS A 32 -2.36 4.57 -4.00
CA CYS A 32 -1.89 3.26 -4.43
C CYS A 32 -2.18 2.20 -3.37
N GLY A 33 -2.80 1.09 -3.80
CA GLY A 33 -3.16 0.01 -2.88
C GLY A 33 -1.95 -0.59 -2.15
N ALA A 34 -0.76 -0.60 -2.77
CA ALA A 34 0.48 -1.03 -2.12
C ALA A 34 0.90 -0.06 -0.99
N PHE A 35 0.83 1.24 -1.25
CA PHE A 35 1.10 2.27 -0.24
C PHE A 35 0.12 2.17 0.93
N THR A 36 -1.18 2.06 0.64
CA THR A 36 -2.21 1.87 1.67
C THR A 36 -1.97 0.60 2.48
N ALA A 37 -1.58 -0.51 1.83
CA ALA A 37 -1.23 -1.74 2.51
C ALA A 37 -0.03 -1.60 3.45
N ALA A 38 1.00 -0.83 3.06
CA ALA A 38 2.14 -0.55 3.92
C ALA A 38 1.75 0.28 5.16
N VAL A 39 0.91 1.31 4.98
CA VAL A 39 0.37 2.09 6.12
C VAL A 39 -0.45 1.21 7.05
N MET A 40 -1.29 0.31 6.51
CA MET A 40 -2.01 -0.69 7.32
C MET A 40 -1.05 -1.60 8.09
N ALA A 41 0.03 -2.08 7.46
CA ALA A 41 1.01 -2.94 8.12
C ALA A 41 1.75 -2.22 9.26
N ILE A 42 2.09 -0.93 9.11
CA ILE A 42 2.65 -0.10 10.20
C ILE A 42 1.67 -0.06 11.38
N GLY A 43 0.39 0.24 11.10
CA GLY A 43 -0.67 0.24 12.11
C GLY A 43 -0.89 -1.12 12.77
N MET A 44 -0.81 -2.22 12.02
CA MET A 44 -0.93 -3.57 12.59
C MET A 44 0.25 -3.91 13.51
N LYS A 45 1.45 -3.39 13.23
CA LYS A 45 2.66 -3.67 14.01
C LYS A 45 2.77 -2.82 15.27
N MET A 46 2.36 -1.55 15.20
CA MET A 46 2.66 -0.53 16.21
C MET A 46 1.43 0.25 16.69
N GLY A 47 0.25 -0.04 16.15
CA GLY A 47 -0.99 0.68 16.41
C GLY A 47 -1.46 0.56 17.85
N ARG A 48 -2.20 1.59 18.28
CA ARG A 48 -2.89 1.61 19.57
C ARG A 48 -4.01 0.57 19.63
N THR A 49 -4.24 -0.01 20.80
CA THR A 49 -5.40 -0.87 21.10
C THR A 49 -6.50 -0.13 21.87
N ASP A 50 -6.14 0.92 22.61
CA ASP A 50 -7.08 1.85 23.25
C ASP A 50 -7.24 3.12 22.39
N PRO A 51 -8.46 3.51 22.00
CA PRO A 51 -8.72 4.78 21.31
C PRO A 51 -8.22 6.05 22.04
N LYS A 52 -7.95 5.98 23.34
CA LYS A 52 -7.43 7.09 24.15
C LYS A 52 -5.90 7.17 24.18
N ASP A 53 -5.19 6.12 23.77
CA ASP A 53 -3.73 6.15 23.70
C ASP A 53 -3.28 7.09 22.57
N ARG A 54 -2.89 8.30 22.97
CA ARG A 54 -2.42 9.36 22.08
C ARG A 54 -0.93 9.23 21.76
N ASP A 55 -0.14 8.68 22.66
CA ASP A 55 1.31 8.60 22.46
C ASP A 55 1.64 7.58 21.37
N THR A 56 0.97 6.43 21.38
CA THR A 56 1.09 5.43 20.30
C THR A 56 0.54 5.96 18.99
N LEU A 57 -0.58 6.71 19.02
CA LEU A 57 -1.14 7.35 17.83
C LEU A 57 -0.12 8.27 17.15
N LEU A 58 0.51 9.16 17.92
CA LEU A 58 1.47 10.14 17.38
C LEU A 58 2.71 9.46 16.81
N LYS A 59 3.23 8.42 17.47
CA LYS A 59 4.35 7.61 16.96
C LYS A 59 4.02 6.92 15.64
N VAL A 60 2.82 6.36 15.51
CA VAL A 60 2.38 5.71 14.27
C VAL A 60 2.19 6.73 13.15
N TYR A 61 1.66 7.91 13.45
CA TYR A 61 1.56 9.00 12.48
C TYR A 61 2.91 9.43 11.97
N GLU A 62 3.89 9.62 12.86
CA GLU A 62 5.27 9.95 12.48
C GLU A 62 5.87 8.87 11.56
N LYS A 63 5.72 7.58 11.91
CA LYS A 63 6.19 6.48 11.05
C LYS A 63 5.50 6.45 9.69
N CYS A 64 4.20 6.73 9.63
CA CYS A 64 3.48 6.80 8.37
C CYS A 64 3.93 7.99 7.51
N GLN A 65 4.23 9.15 8.11
CA GLN A 65 4.79 10.32 7.41
C GLN A 65 6.18 10.04 6.85
N GLN A 66 7.06 9.41 7.65
CA GLN A 66 8.38 9.00 7.17
C GLN A 66 8.28 7.99 6.02
N PHE A 67 7.39 7.01 6.12
CA PHE A 67 7.19 6.04 5.05
C PHE A 67 6.57 6.66 3.80
N TRP A 68 5.71 7.66 3.96
CA TRP A 68 5.17 8.44 2.86
C TRP A 68 6.26 9.10 2.03
N GLU A 69 7.16 9.83 2.67
CA GLU A 69 8.29 10.48 2.00
C GLU A 69 9.19 9.45 1.30
N GLN A 70 9.45 8.32 1.96
CA GLN A 70 10.23 7.22 1.38
C GLN A 70 9.55 6.62 0.14
N PHE A 71 8.23 6.45 0.16
CA PHE A 71 7.48 5.91 -0.97
C PHE A 71 7.48 6.88 -2.16
N GLU A 72 7.22 8.17 -1.92
CA GLU A 72 7.24 9.19 -2.98
C GLU A 72 8.65 9.36 -3.56
N LYS A 73 9.69 9.25 -2.74
CA LYS A 73 11.08 9.25 -3.23
C LYS A 73 11.39 8.07 -4.16
N GLU A 74 10.84 6.89 -3.87
CA GLU A 74 11.09 5.67 -4.66
C GLU A 74 10.29 5.65 -5.96
N PHE A 75 8.99 6.00 -5.90
CA PHE A 75 8.06 5.81 -7.02
C PHE A 75 7.62 7.11 -7.70
N GLY A 76 8.00 8.27 -7.17
CA GLY A 76 7.65 9.59 -7.68
C GLY A 76 6.24 10.08 -7.33
N SER A 77 5.30 9.18 -7.02
CA SER A 77 3.98 9.52 -6.50
C SER A 77 3.41 8.37 -5.68
N ARG A 78 2.49 8.68 -4.77
CA ARG A 78 1.66 7.70 -4.04
C ARG A 78 0.31 7.45 -4.71
N ASN A 79 -0.11 8.27 -5.67
CA ASN A 79 -1.41 8.11 -6.31
C ASN A 79 -1.33 7.05 -7.40
N CYS A 80 -2.30 6.16 -7.46
CA CYS A 80 -2.34 5.06 -8.42
C CYS A 80 -2.38 5.59 -9.86
N TYR A 81 -3.16 6.66 -10.11
CA TYR A 81 -3.23 7.26 -11.44
C TYR A 81 -1.88 7.77 -11.91
N ASP A 82 -1.15 8.53 -11.07
CA ASP A 82 0.17 9.05 -11.44
C ASP A 82 1.18 7.92 -11.70
N LEU A 83 1.05 6.79 -10.98
CA LEU A 83 1.93 5.64 -11.15
C LEU A 83 1.65 4.85 -12.43
N ILE A 84 0.38 4.68 -12.82
CA ILE A 84 0.00 3.80 -13.95
C ILE A 84 -0.42 4.56 -15.21
N GLY A 85 -0.81 5.82 -15.09
CA GLY A 85 -1.22 6.73 -16.17
C GLY A 85 -2.59 6.41 -16.79
N LEU A 86 -3.43 5.64 -16.11
CA LEU A 86 -4.71 5.14 -16.63
C LEU A 86 -5.77 5.07 -15.51
N HIS A 87 -7.02 5.33 -15.88
CA HIS A 87 -8.22 5.17 -15.06
C HIS A 87 -8.81 3.77 -15.25
N LEU A 88 -8.71 2.93 -14.23
CA LEU A 88 -9.15 1.54 -14.32
C LEU A 88 -10.68 1.37 -14.19
N ASP A 89 -11.40 2.44 -13.83
CA ASP A 89 -12.86 2.47 -13.85
C ASP A 89 -13.44 2.81 -15.24
N ASP A 90 -12.60 3.26 -16.18
CA ASP A 90 -12.93 3.30 -17.60
C ASP A 90 -12.65 1.92 -18.26
N PRO A 91 -13.63 1.30 -18.94
CA PRO A 91 -13.46 -0.01 -19.54
C PRO A 91 -12.35 -0.10 -20.62
N GLU A 92 -12.18 0.94 -21.43
CA GLU A 92 -11.20 0.94 -22.53
C GLU A 92 -9.78 1.17 -21.99
N GLU A 93 -9.61 2.08 -21.04
CA GLU A 93 -8.33 2.28 -20.37
C GLU A 93 -7.93 1.06 -19.52
N ASN A 94 -8.89 0.42 -18.84
CA ASN A 94 -8.63 -0.83 -18.13
C ASN A 94 -8.22 -1.98 -19.08
N LYS A 95 -8.84 -2.08 -20.26
CA LYS A 95 -8.43 -3.04 -21.29
C LYS A 95 -7.01 -2.75 -21.77
N LYS A 96 -6.70 -1.48 -22.03
CA LYS A 96 -5.34 -1.03 -22.39
C LYS A 96 -4.34 -1.44 -21.31
N TRP A 97 -4.63 -1.13 -20.04
CA TRP A 97 -3.80 -1.51 -18.89
C TRP A 97 -3.55 -3.03 -18.83
N LEU A 98 -4.58 -3.85 -19.05
CA LEU A 98 -4.46 -5.32 -19.06
C LEU A 98 -3.54 -5.82 -20.19
N THR A 99 -3.60 -5.19 -21.37
CA THR A 99 -2.79 -5.58 -22.54
C THR A 99 -1.39 -4.99 -22.56
N SER A 100 -1.12 -3.93 -21.79
CA SER A 100 0.14 -3.18 -21.79
C SER A 100 1.12 -3.61 -20.69
N GLY A 101 0.93 -4.78 -20.08
CA GLY A 101 1.75 -5.24 -18.95
C GLY A 101 1.44 -4.52 -17.62
N GLY A 102 0.22 -3.99 -17.46
CA GLY A 102 -0.16 -3.23 -16.28
C GLY A 102 -0.14 -4.05 -14.99
N ARG A 103 -0.44 -5.36 -15.08
CA ARG A 103 -0.39 -6.27 -13.93
C ARG A 103 1.02 -6.42 -13.40
N GLU A 104 1.98 -6.66 -14.30
CA GLU A 104 3.39 -6.82 -14.02
C GLU A 104 3.95 -5.56 -13.36
N LYS A 105 3.58 -4.38 -13.88
CA LYS A 105 3.93 -3.09 -13.28
C LYS A 105 3.38 -2.93 -11.86
N CYS A 106 2.10 -3.23 -11.63
CA CYS A 106 1.51 -3.17 -10.30
C CYS A 106 2.14 -4.20 -9.34
N THR A 107 2.43 -5.41 -9.80
CA THR A 107 3.14 -6.43 -9.01
C THR A 107 4.53 -5.94 -8.60
N ALA A 108 5.30 -5.36 -9.53
CA ALA A 108 6.61 -4.81 -9.22
C ALA A 108 6.54 -3.69 -8.17
N ILE A 109 5.53 -2.82 -8.25
CA ILE A 109 5.29 -1.80 -7.21
C ILE A 109 4.98 -2.46 -5.86
N VAL A 110 4.10 -3.46 -5.82
CA VAL A 110 3.75 -4.19 -4.58
C VAL A 110 4.99 -4.85 -3.96
N GLU A 111 5.78 -5.57 -4.75
CA GLU A 111 6.98 -6.25 -4.29
C GLU A 111 8.02 -5.27 -3.75
N LYS A 112 8.29 -4.20 -4.49
CA LYS A 112 9.23 -3.17 -4.07
C LYS A 112 8.73 -2.43 -2.82
N THR A 113 7.43 -2.16 -2.73
CA THR A 113 6.80 -1.56 -1.55
C THR A 113 6.97 -2.44 -0.31
N ALA A 114 6.77 -3.75 -0.44
CA ALA A 114 6.98 -4.69 0.65
C ALA A 114 8.45 -4.72 1.09
N GLN A 115 9.39 -4.72 0.14
CA GLN A 115 10.82 -4.66 0.44
C GLN A 115 11.18 -3.38 1.22
N ILE A 116 10.82 -2.20 0.71
CA ILE A 116 11.16 -0.93 1.37
C ILE A 116 10.50 -0.83 2.75
N LEU A 117 9.31 -1.39 2.95
CA LEU A 117 8.66 -1.38 4.26
C LEU A 117 9.37 -2.30 5.24
N CYS A 118 9.75 -3.52 4.82
CA CYS A 118 10.53 -4.42 5.67
C CYS A 118 11.85 -3.77 6.10
N GLU A 119 12.58 -3.15 5.18
CA GLU A 119 13.81 -2.41 5.49
C GLU A 119 13.55 -1.22 6.41
N PHE A 120 12.47 -0.46 6.18
CA PHE A 120 12.07 0.68 7.01
C PHE A 120 11.74 0.28 8.44
N LEU A 121 11.00 -0.82 8.63
CA LEU A 121 10.61 -1.31 9.95
C LEU A 121 11.74 -2.01 10.69
N ASN A 122 12.69 -2.64 9.99
CA ASN A 122 13.84 -3.32 10.60
C ASN A 122 15.01 -2.39 10.94
N LYS A 123 14.98 -1.12 10.50
CA LYS A 123 16.05 -0.13 10.76
C LYS A 123 16.04 0.45 12.19
N ASN A 124 15.33 -0.16 13.14
CA ASN A 124 15.36 0.22 14.56
C ASN A 124 15.28 -1.01 15.46
#